data_AF-A0A8H4S723-F1
#
_entry.id   AF-A0A8H4S723-F1
#
_cell.length_a   1.000
_cell.length_b   1.000
_cell.length_c   1.000
_cell.angle_alpha   90.00
_cell.angle_beta   90.00
_cell.angle_gamma   90.00
#
_symmetry.space_group_name_H-M   'P 1'
#
loop_
_entity.id
_entity.type
_entity.pdbx_description
1 polymer ?
#
loop_
_entity_poly.entity_id
_entity_poly.type
_entity_poly.pdbx_seq_one_letter_code
_entity_poly.pdbx_strand_id
1 'polypeptide(L)'
;MSGSRKESKEHTLELPEDDPQVFALYSHWLYFSTIPVVVERVAKKKLPENSAREYNDLIKAYLLGDKLLDTNFQNSVIDAIIEQSTTTNPDEQRYYSGEDAVKHVYHNTTESATIRKLLVDMYVDTAAPNWLHGELPKEFLYSATEGLMKKRVSSCNPIKASKYHVQPSSN
;
A
#
# COMPACT_ATOMS: atom_id res chain seq x y z
N MET A 1 2.76 27.08 -33.32
CA MET A 1 4.14 27.01 -32.82
C MET A 1 4.33 25.60 -32.27
N SER A 2 4.97 24.72 -33.03
CA SER A 2 5.07 23.29 -32.70
C SER A 2 6.39 23.04 -31.97
N GLY A 3 6.33 22.61 -30.71
CA GLY A 3 7.50 22.23 -29.94
C GLY A 3 8.07 20.94 -30.51
N SER A 4 9.23 21.02 -31.15
CA SER A 4 9.92 19.84 -31.66
C SER A 4 10.49 19.04 -30.47
N ARG A 5 9.76 18.01 -30.04
CA ARG A 5 10.28 17.02 -29.08
C ARG A 5 11.33 16.15 -29.79
N LYS A 6 12.51 16.05 -29.18
CA LYS A 6 13.66 15.25 -29.67
C LYS A 6 13.35 13.73 -29.72
N GLU A 7 12.35 13.30 -28.95
CA GLU A 7 11.82 11.92 -28.85
C GLU A 7 11.17 11.39 -30.15
N SER A 8 10.82 12.26 -31.12
CA SER A 8 10.17 11.78 -32.35
C SER A 8 11.12 11.11 -33.35
N LYS A 9 12.44 11.19 -33.17
CA LYS A 9 13.42 10.63 -34.13
C LYS A 9 14.07 9.32 -33.66
N GLU A 10 14.13 9.10 -32.36
CA GLU A 10 14.56 7.85 -31.74
C GLU A 10 13.29 7.29 -31.10
N HIS A 11 12.71 6.20 -31.62
CA HIS A 11 11.51 5.54 -31.05
C HIS A 11 11.83 4.88 -29.69
N THR A 12 12.51 5.59 -28.80
CA THR A 12 13.10 5.11 -27.56
C THR A 12 12.80 6.15 -26.50
N LEU A 13 11.91 5.80 -25.57
CA LEU A 13 11.65 6.57 -24.36
C LEU A 13 12.52 5.97 -23.26
N GLU A 14 13.59 6.70 -22.90
CA GLU A 14 14.42 6.38 -21.75
C GLU A 14 13.64 6.75 -20.47
N LEU A 15 13.26 5.75 -19.68
CA LEU A 15 12.67 5.91 -18.35
C LEU A 15 13.68 5.41 -17.29
N PRO A 16 14.79 6.15 -17.07
CA PRO A 16 15.92 5.67 -16.27
C PRO A 16 15.63 5.51 -14.77
N GLU A 17 14.52 6.06 -14.28
CA GLU A 17 14.16 6.04 -12.86
C GLU A 17 13.13 4.97 -12.50
N ASP A 18 12.57 4.26 -13.49
CA ASP A 18 11.46 3.34 -13.27
C ASP A 18 11.96 1.89 -13.29
N ASP A 19 11.56 1.13 -12.27
CA ASP A 19 11.88 -0.30 -12.14
C ASP A 19 11.37 -1.07 -13.37
N PRO A 20 12.23 -1.80 -14.11
CA PRO A 20 11.84 -2.50 -15.34
C PRO A 20 10.63 -3.43 -15.16
N GLN A 21 10.44 -3.99 -13.96
CA GLN A 21 9.28 -4.84 -13.66
C GLN A 21 7.98 -4.05 -13.60
N VAL A 22 8.02 -2.84 -13.04
CA VAL A 22 6.86 -1.96 -12.91
C VAL A 22 6.46 -1.43 -14.29
N PHE A 23 7.45 -1.10 -15.12
CA PHE A 23 7.18 -0.70 -16.51
C PHE A 23 6.63 -1.87 -17.33
N ALA A 24 7.09 -3.11 -17.11
CA ALA A 24 6.51 -4.29 -17.75
C ALA A 24 5.02 -4.47 -17.37
N LEU A 25 4.67 -4.21 -16.10
CA LEU A 25 3.28 -4.21 -15.64
C LEU A 25 2.44 -3.15 -16.36
N TYR A 26 2.98 -1.94 -16.51
CA TYR A 26 2.33 -0.86 -17.24
C TYR A 26 2.17 -1.17 -18.74
N SER A 27 3.19 -1.75 -19.36
CA SER A 27 3.11 -2.21 -20.75
C SER A 27 2.00 -3.25 -20.92
N HIS A 28 1.92 -4.25 -20.03
CA HIS A 28 0.81 -5.21 -20.04
C HIS A 28 -0.55 -4.52 -19.92
N TRP A 29 -0.68 -3.55 -19.01
CA TRP A 29 -1.89 -2.75 -18.89
C TRP A 29 -2.27 -2.02 -20.19
N LEU A 30 -1.30 -1.40 -20.88
CA LEU A 30 -1.56 -0.69 -22.14
C LEU A 30 -2.10 -1.62 -23.24
N TYR A 31 -1.63 -2.86 -23.29
CA TYR A 31 -2.07 -3.83 -24.31
C TYR A 31 -3.36 -4.55 -23.93
N PHE A 32 -3.55 -4.89 -22.66
CA PHE A 32 -4.60 -5.81 -22.23
C PHE A 32 -5.63 -5.19 -21.28
N SER A 33 -5.41 -3.96 -20.82
CA SER A 33 -6.24 -3.28 -19.83
C SER A 33 -6.52 -4.14 -18.59
N THR A 34 -5.51 -4.91 -18.17
CA THR A 34 -5.56 -5.81 -17.02
C THR A 34 -4.22 -5.84 -16.29
N ILE A 35 -4.28 -6.04 -14.97
CA ILE A 35 -3.10 -6.19 -14.11
C ILE A 35 -2.92 -7.69 -13.77
N PRO A 36 -1.81 -8.33 -14.16
CA PRO A 36 -1.62 -9.78 -14.04
C PRO A 36 -1.45 -10.34 -12.62
N VAL A 37 -1.61 -9.52 -11.56
CA VAL A 37 -1.46 -9.92 -10.15
C VAL A 37 -2.37 -11.09 -9.75
N VAL A 38 -3.53 -11.22 -10.40
CA VAL A 38 -4.56 -12.21 -10.07
C VAL A 38 -4.33 -13.56 -10.75
N VAL A 39 -3.81 -13.57 -11.98
CA VAL A 39 -3.90 -14.73 -12.88
C VAL A 39 -2.93 -15.85 -12.49
N GLU A 40 -1.76 -15.52 -11.96
CA GLU A 40 -0.75 -16.54 -11.62
C GLU A 40 -0.99 -17.23 -10.27
N ARG A 41 -1.81 -16.65 -9.38
CA ARG A 41 -1.95 -17.13 -8.00
C ARG A 41 -2.87 -18.36 -7.91
N VAL A 42 -3.90 -18.43 -8.76
CA VAL A 42 -4.77 -19.62 -8.89
C VAL A 42 -3.98 -20.84 -9.38
N ALA A 43 -2.91 -20.62 -10.16
CA ALA A 43 -2.13 -21.68 -10.79
C ALA A 43 -0.99 -22.23 -9.90
N LYS A 44 -0.48 -21.47 -8.93
CA LYS A 44 0.71 -21.87 -8.15
C LYS A 44 0.49 -21.51 -6.67
N LYS A 45 0.57 -22.52 -5.78
CA LYS A 45 0.68 -22.30 -4.33
C LYS A 45 1.92 -21.43 -4.05
N LYS A 46 1.76 -20.10 -3.97
CA LYS A 46 2.87 -19.15 -3.84
C LYS A 46 3.35 -19.06 -2.37
N LEU A 47 4.67 -18.92 -2.20
CA LEU A 47 5.30 -18.70 -0.89
C LEU A 47 5.03 -17.28 -0.35
N PRO A 48 5.12 -17.09 0.98
CA PRO A 48 4.96 -15.81 1.67
C PRO A 48 5.73 -14.63 1.07
N GLU A 49 7.01 -14.83 0.76
CA GLU A 49 7.92 -13.79 0.27
C GLU A 49 7.49 -13.21 -1.08
N ASN A 50 6.83 -14.02 -1.92
CA ASN A 50 6.34 -13.58 -3.22
C ASN A 50 5.17 -12.59 -3.06
N SER A 51 4.34 -12.75 -2.02
CA SER A 51 3.20 -11.87 -1.79
C SER A 51 3.60 -10.47 -1.32
N ALA A 52 4.62 -10.36 -0.47
CA ALA A 52 5.15 -9.07 -0.03
C ALA A 52 5.80 -8.30 -1.19
N ARG A 53 6.54 -9.00 -2.05
CA ARG A 53 7.15 -8.43 -3.25
C ARG A 53 6.09 -7.92 -4.24
N GLU A 54 5.07 -8.73 -4.53
CA GLU A 54 3.97 -8.35 -5.42
C GLU A 54 3.25 -7.10 -4.92
N TYR A 55 3.05 -6.96 -3.61
CA TYR A 55 2.42 -5.77 -3.03
C TYR A 55 3.29 -4.52 -3.24
N ASN A 56 4.61 -4.62 -3.05
CA ASN A 56 5.53 -3.52 -3.32
C ASN A 56 5.54 -3.13 -4.80
N ASP A 57 5.48 -4.10 -5.71
CA ASP A 57 5.43 -3.83 -7.15
C ASP A 57 4.12 -3.12 -7.54
N LEU A 58 2.99 -3.45 -6.90
CA LEU A 58 1.73 -2.72 -7.06
C LEU A 58 1.81 -1.28 -6.55
N ILE A 59 2.43 -1.05 -5.39
CA ILE A 59 2.63 0.32 -4.87
C ILE A 59 3.47 1.13 -5.87
N LYS A 60 4.58 0.60 -6.36
CA LYS A 60 5.39 1.27 -7.37
C LYS A 60 4.60 1.50 -8.67
N ALA A 61 3.76 0.55 -9.08
CA ALA A 61 2.90 0.70 -10.25
C ALA A 61 1.91 1.86 -10.09
N TYR A 62 1.32 2.03 -8.91
CA TYR A 62 0.46 3.18 -8.64
C TYR A 62 1.24 4.49 -8.80
N LEU A 63 2.46 4.57 -8.26
CA LEU A 63 3.33 5.74 -8.38
C LEU A 63 3.72 6.02 -9.84
N LEU A 64 3.97 4.97 -10.62
CA LEU A 64 4.21 5.11 -12.06
C LEU A 64 2.96 5.67 -12.76
N GLY A 65 1.77 5.19 -12.42
CA GLY A 65 0.51 5.73 -12.92
C GLY A 65 0.31 7.20 -12.58
N ASP A 66 0.70 7.62 -11.37
CA ASP A 66 0.68 9.02 -10.94
C ASP A 66 1.61 9.88 -11.78
N LYS A 67 2.85 9.42 -11.97
CA LYS A 67 3.88 10.07 -12.80
C LYS A 67 3.45 10.20 -14.27
N LEU A 68 2.78 9.18 -14.80
CA LEU A 68 2.28 9.14 -16.18
C LEU A 68 0.90 9.81 -16.33
N LEU A 69 0.28 10.27 -15.24
CA LEU A 69 -1.07 10.84 -15.21
C LEU A 69 -2.14 9.89 -15.80
N ASP A 70 -1.94 8.58 -15.64
CA ASP A 70 -2.86 7.54 -16.10
C ASP A 70 -3.77 7.09 -14.96
N THR A 71 -4.87 7.83 -14.77
CA THR A 71 -5.83 7.55 -13.70
C THR A 71 -6.52 6.19 -13.85
N ASN A 72 -6.71 5.70 -15.08
CA ASN A 72 -7.31 4.39 -15.30
C ASN A 72 -6.38 3.27 -14.81
N PHE A 73 -5.08 3.40 -15.11
CA PHE A 73 -4.08 2.49 -14.57
C PHE A 73 -4.02 2.55 -13.05
N GLN A 74 -3.98 3.75 -12.45
CA GLN A 74 -3.99 3.91 -11.00
C GLN A 74 -5.19 3.22 -10.33
N ASN A 75 -6.39 3.38 -10.90
CA ASN A 75 -7.60 2.74 -10.39
C ASN A 75 -7.51 1.22 -10.48
N SER A 76 -7.06 0.68 -11.62
CA SER A 76 -6.88 -0.77 -11.78
C SER A 76 -5.79 -1.36 -10.87
N VAL A 77 -4.76 -0.57 -10.55
CA VAL A 77 -3.77 -0.94 -9.53
C VAL A 77 -4.38 -0.95 -8.13
N ILE A 78 -5.22 0.03 -7.79
CA ILE A 78 -5.99 0.02 -6.51
C ILE A 78 -6.86 -1.24 -6.42
N ASP A 79 -7.58 -1.59 -7.48
CA ASP A 79 -8.41 -2.79 -7.52
C ASP A 79 -7.56 -4.04 -7.26
N ALA A 80 -6.39 -4.14 -7.91
CA ALA A 80 -5.45 -5.24 -7.69
C ALA A 80 -4.89 -5.30 -6.26
N ILE A 81 -4.61 -4.15 -5.64
CA ILE A 81 -4.16 -4.06 -4.23
C ILE A 81 -5.23 -4.62 -3.30
N ILE A 82 -6.48 -4.19 -3.49
CA ILE A 82 -7.62 -4.64 -2.67
C ILE A 82 -7.81 -6.13 -2.84
N GLU A 83 -7.88 -6.62 -4.08
CA GLU A 83 -8.06 -8.03 -4.39
C GLU A 83 -6.96 -8.90 -3.74
N GLN A 84 -5.70 -8.48 -3.85
CA GLN A 84 -4.57 -9.14 -3.21
C GLN A 84 -4.71 -9.19 -1.68
N SER A 85 -5.21 -8.11 -1.07
CA SER A 85 -5.37 -8.03 0.39
C SER A 85 -6.54 -8.86 0.94
N THR A 86 -7.57 -9.09 0.11
CA THR A 86 -8.76 -9.87 0.47
C THR A 86 -8.63 -11.36 0.17
N THR A 87 -7.71 -11.73 -0.72
CA THR A 87 -7.50 -13.13 -1.11
C THR A 87 -6.79 -13.88 0.01
N THR A 88 -7.48 -14.84 0.64
CA THR A 88 -6.91 -15.71 1.68
C THR A 88 -5.82 -16.59 1.07
N ASN A 89 -4.60 -16.49 1.60
CA ASN A 89 -3.50 -17.34 1.14
C ASN A 89 -3.65 -18.78 1.67
N PRO A 90 -2.95 -19.76 1.06
CA PRO A 90 -3.02 -21.16 1.48
C PRO A 90 -2.59 -21.41 2.94
N ASP A 91 -1.86 -20.47 3.53
CA ASP A 91 -1.42 -20.46 4.93
C ASP A 91 -2.36 -19.67 5.85
N GLU A 92 -3.51 -19.23 5.35
CA GLU A 92 -4.49 -18.34 5.99
C GLU A 92 -3.93 -16.97 6.42
N GLN A 93 -2.67 -16.65 6.08
CA GLN A 93 -2.08 -15.35 6.38
C GLN A 93 -2.50 -14.34 5.32
N ARG A 94 -2.72 -13.12 5.75
CA ARG A 94 -2.94 -11.99 4.84
C ARG A 94 -1.66 -11.17 4.81
N TYR A 95 -1.15 -10.91 3.60
CA TYR A 95 0.04 -10.08 3.38
C TYR A 95 -0.40 -8.64 3.17
N TYR A 96 0.21 -7.74 3.92
CA TYR A 96 -0.08 -6.32 3.89
C TYR A 96 1.19 -5.53 3.59
N SER A 97 0.99 -4.25 3.24
CA SER A 97 2.06 -3.28 3.08
C SER A 97 2.98 -3.31 4.30
N GLY A 98 4.25 -3.63 4.10
CA GLY A 98 5.26 -3.44 5.13
C GLY A 98 5.47 -1.95 5.42
N GLU A 99 6.17 -1.64 6.51
CA GLU A 99 6.53 -0.26 6.90
C GLU A 99 7.17 0.54 5.75
N ASP A 100 8.03 -0.12 4.96
CA ASP A 100 8.71 0.49 3.82
C ASP A 100 7.75 0.95 2.73
N ALA A 101 6.68 0.19 2.47
CA ALA A 101 5.68 0.55 1.47
C ALA A 101 4.91 1.81 1.89
N VAL A 102 4.53 1.91 3.17
CA VAL A 102 3.86 3.09 3.72
C VAL A 102 4.77 4.31 3.62
N LYS A 103 6.03 4.19 4.05
CA LYS A 103 7.03 5.26 3.92
C LYS A 103 7.18 5.71 2.47
N HIS A 104 7.30 4.75 1.55
CA HIS A 104 7.49 5.03 0.14
C HIS A 104 6.31 5.79 -0.47
N VAL A 105 5.07 5.40 -0.16
CA VAL A 105 3.87 6.13 -0.60
C VAL A 105 3.85 7.55 -0.05
N TYR A 106 4.08 7.73 1.25
CA TYR A 106 4.03 9.05 1.87
C TYR A 106 5.17 9.97 1.43
N HIS A 107 6.30 9.41 0.98
CA HIS A 107 7.40 10.20 0.41
C HIS A 107 7.12 10.64 -1.03
N ASN A 108 6.48 9.80 -1.85
CA ASN A 108 6.36 10.01 -3.31
C ASN A 108 4.99 10.50 -3.78
N THR A 109 4.03 10.73 -2.89
CA THR A 109 2.69 11.21 -3.26
C THR A 109 2.36 12.52 -2.56
N THR A 110 1.32 13.22 -3.02
CA THR A 110 0.76 14.37 -2.30
C THR A 110 -0.20 13.93 -1.21
N GLU A 111 -0.53 14.82 -0.28
CA GLU A 111 -1.50 14.55 0.80
C GLU A 111 -2.90 14.18 0.28
N SER A 112 -3.27 14.66 -0.91
CA SER A 112 -4.56 14.35 -1.56
C SER A 112 -4.60 12.99 -2.26
N ALA A 113 -3.47 12.26 -2.32
CA ALA A 113 -3.42 10.98 -3.02
C ALA A 113 -4.28 9.93 -2.31
N THR A 114 -5.23 9.35 -3.04
CA THR A 114 -6.22 8.40 -2.50
C THR A 114 -5.58 7.11 -1.98
N ILE A 115 -4.42 6.71 -2.51
CA ILE A 115 -3.66 5.56 -2.00
C ILE A 115 -3.25 5.71 -0.53
N ARG A 116 -2.99 6.93 -0.05
CA ARG A 116 -2.69 7.17 1.38
C ARG A 116 -3.87 6.80 2.27
N LYS A 117 -5.08 7.16 1.81
CA LYS A 117 -6.33 6.82 2.49
C LYS A 117 -6.59 5.31 2.45
N LEU A 118 -6.38 4.67 1.30
CA LEU A 118 -6.49 3.21 1.16
C LEU A 118 -5.61 2.48 2.19
N LEU A 119 -4.33 2.87 2.32
CA LEU A 119 -3.42 2.27 3.30
C LEU A 119 -3.92 2.45 4.75
N VAL A 120 -4.44 3.64 5.08
CA VAL A 120 -5.01 3.92 6.41
C VAL A 120 -6.23 3.02 6.66
N ASP A 121 -7.16 2.95 5.72
CA ASP A 121 -8.38 2.14 5.84
C ASP A 121 -8.03 0.65 6.01
N MET A 122 -7.06 0.14 5.23
CA MET A 122 -6.55 -1.22 5.38
C MET A 122 -5.99 -1.48 6.79
N TYR A 123 -5.16 -0.58 7.32
CA TYR A 123 -4.62 -0.73 8.67
C TYR A 123 -5.70 -0.65 9.76
N VAL A 124 -6.66 0.25 9.65
CA VAL A 124 -7.76 0.37 10.61
C VAL A 124 -8.61 -0.91 10.64
N ASP A 125 -8.71 -1.61 9.51
CA ASP A 125 -9.47 -2.84 9.40
C ASP A 125 -8.75 -4.11 9.79
N THR A 126 -7.42 -4.16 9.63
CA THR A 126 -6.68 -5.42 9.70
C THR A 126 -5.51 -5.40 10.68
N ALA A 127 -5.08 -4.22 11.15
CA ALA A 127 -3.87 -4.11 11.95
C ALA A 127 -4.00 -4.84 13.29
N ALA A 128 -2.98 -5.66 13.57
CA ALA A 128 -2.73 -6.17 14.91
C ALA A 128 -1.99 -5.12 15.75
N PRO A 129 -2.07 -5.17 17.10
CA PRO A 129 -1.43 -4.18 17.97
C PRO A 129 0.08 -4.01 17.75
N ASN A 130 0.74 -5.05 17.26
CA ASN A 130 2.17 -5.05 16.97
C ASN A 130 2.52 -4.43 15.61
N TRP A 131 1.58 -3.95 14.79
CA TRP A 131 1.88 -3.34 13.48
C TRP A 131 2.25 -1.86 13.56
N LEU A 132 1.83 -1.19 14.63
CA LEU A 132 2.23 0.19 14.91
C LEU A 132 3.59 0.18 15.63
N HIS A 133 4.63 -0.30 14.94
CA HIS A 133 6.02 -0.23 15.35
C HIS A 133 6.83 0.49 14.28
N GLY A 134 8.03 0.92 14.65
CA GLY A 134 8.97 1.55 13.71
C GLY A 134 8.74 3.05 13.50
N GLU A 135 9.40 3.58 12.48
CA GLU A 135 9.43 4.99 12.11
C GLU A 135 8.41 5.30 11.01
N LEU A 136 7.15 4.89 11.21
CA LEU A 136 6.07 5.20 10.27
C LEU A 136 5.86 6.72 10.16
N PRO A 137 5.44 7.23 8.97
CA PRO A 137 5.15 8.65 8.79
C PRO A 137 4.15 9.16 9.83
N LYS A 138 4.43 10.32 10.43
CA LYS A 138 3.58 10.92 11.49
C LYS A 138 2.13 11.12 11.02
N GLU A 139 1.95 11.60 9.79
CA GLU A 139 0.64 11.81 9.18
C GLU A 139 -0.15 10.51 9.01
N PHE A 140 0.53 9.41 8.67
CA PHE A 140 -0.08 8.09 8.61
C PHE A 140 -0.54 7.63 9.99
N LEU A 141 0.33 7.74 11.00
CA LEU A 141 0.02 7.34 12.39
C LEU A 141 -1.16 8.14 12.96
N TYR A 142 -1.21 9.44 12.70
CA TYR A 142 -2.34 10.28 13.10
C TYR A 142 -3.64 9.79 12.47
N SER A 143 -3.66 9.61 11.14
CA SER A 143 -4.83 9.17 10.39
C SER A 143 -5.32 7.77 10.81
N ALA A 144 -4.38 6.83 10.99
CA ALA A 144 -4.69 5.48 11.44
C ALA A 144 -5.25 5.47 12.88
N THR A 145 -4.65 6.27 13.78
CA THR A 145 -5.14 6.39 15.15
C THR A 145 -6.55 6.99 15.19
N GLU A 146 -6.81 8.03 14.40
CA GLU A 146 -8.15 8.62 14.28
C GLU A 146 -9.18 7.61 13.78
N GLY A 147 -8.84 6.83 12.74
CA GLY A 147 -9.69 5.76 12.22
C GLY A 147 -9.97 4.66 13.26
N LEU A 148 -8.94 4.21 13.98
CA LEU A 148 -9.09 3.23 15.07
C LEU A 148 -9.95 3.77 16.22
N MET A 149 -9.80 5.05 16.57
CA MET A 149 -10.65 5.70 17.58
C MET A 149 -12.11 5.75 17.15
N LYS A 150 -12.40 6.13 15.90
CA LYS A 150 -13.75 6.12 15.32
C LYS A 150 -14.38 4.73 15.37
N LYS A 151 -13.60 3.68 15.07
CA LYS A 151 -14.04 2.28 15.16
C LYS A 151 -14.29 1.80 16.60
N ARG A 152 -13.55 2.35 17.57
CA ARG A 152 -13.60 1.95 18.99
C ARG A 152 -14.78 2.55 19.78
N VAL A 153 -15.48 3.58 19.26
CA VAL A 153 -16.53 4.33 19.99
C VAL A 153 -17.59 3.42 20.66
N SER A 154 -17.75 2.18 20.22
CA SER A 154 -18.65 1.17 20.79
C SER A 154 -18.23 0.56 22.14
N SER A 155 -16.98 0.73 22.61
CA SER A 155 -16.42 -0.03 23.74
C SER A 155 -15.58 0.84 24.70
N CYS A 156 -16.23 1.74 25.44
CA CYS A 156 -15.56 2.52 26.49
C CYS A 156 -15.69 1.81 27.85
N ASN A 157 -14.64 1.11 28.27
CA ASN A 157 -14.56 0.58 29.63
C ASN A 157 -14.18 1.71 30.61
N PRO A 158 -14.79 1.78 31.81
CA PRO A 158 -14.44 2.79 32.80
C PRO A 158 -12.98 2.63 33.25
N ILE A 159 -12.27 3.75 33.38
CA ILE A 159 -10.90 3.78 33.88
C ILE A 159 -10.93 3.39 35.36
N LYS A 160 -10.27 2.28 35.72
CA LYS A 160 -10.16 1.82 37.11
C LYS A 160 -8.90 2.40 37.74
N ALA A 161 -9.07 3.29 38.72
CA ALA A 161 -7.95 3.90 39.46
C ALA A 161 -7.02 2.85 40.10
N SER A 162 -7.58 1.70 40.50
CA SER A 162 -6.84 0.58 41.08
C SER A 162 -5.71 0.04 40.19
N LYS A 163 -5.78 0.20 38.86
CA LYS A 163 -4.70 -0.18 37.94
C LYS A 163 -3.44 0.68 38.12
N TYR A 164 -3.58 1.86 38.70
CA TYR A 164 -2.54 2.89 38.77
C TYR A 164 -2.12 3.22 40.20
N HIS A 165 -2.69 2.58 41.22
CA HIS A 165 -2.25 2.75 42.59
C HIS A 165 -0.82 2.24 42.76
N VAL A 166 0.05 3.09 43.31
CA VAL A 166 1.44 2.73 43.62
C VAL A 166 1.42 1.74 44.78
N GLN A 167 1.97 0.54 44.56
CA GLN A 167 2.15 -0.42 45.63
C GLN A 167 3.42 -0.07 46.41
N PRO A 168 3.39 -0.12 47.75
CA PRO A 168 4.59 0.11 48.55
C PRO A 168 5.63 -0.96 48.19
N SER A 169 6.86 -0.53 47.97
CA SER A 169 7.99 -1.43 47.78
C SER A 169 8.17 -2.28 49.03
N SER A 170 8.01 -3.60 48.90
CA SER A 170 8.36 -4.52 49.99
C SER A 170 9.87 -4.43 50.24
N ASN A 171 10.26 -3.80 51.34
CA ASN A 171 11.61 -3.90 51.91
C ASN A 171 11.76 -5.21 52.69
#